data_AF-A0A381TJE8-F1
#
_entry.id   AF-A0A381TJE8-F1
#
_cell.length_a   1.000
_cell.length_b   1.000
_cell.length_c   1.000
_cell.angle_alpha   90.00
_cell.angle_beta   90.00
_cell.angle_gamma   90.00
#
_symmetry.space_group_name_H-M   'P 1'
#
loop_
_entity.id
_entity.type
_entity.pdbx_description
1 polymer ?
#
loop_
_entity_poly.entity_id
_entity_poly.type
_entity_poly.pdbx_seq_one_letter_code
_entity_poly.pdbx_strand_id
1 'polypeptide(L)'
;MSSYIDLKFIMMLSPRLDKFKKVRDNLFNFRCPYCGDSQKSQSKARGYFYRKKNDYFYRCHNCGKGTTFGKVLEYIDSQMYKEYIMERYKGDAPKTETPEFNFEAPKFKKIDPKLENLTPINKLNGGHPARQFVESRQLPEEFYSDLYLCPKFFKWSKIQSQQEHPRLVIPFRDESGEVFAAQGRAFGKESPKYLTIKFQDKPKIFGLDRVDFAKRYYVVEGPLDSMFLDNCLAVAGADFRYLPPGDTTIILDNEPRSREIIKQMERLIHQEHELVIWPTTITQKDINDMVLAGVEDIQTIIDNNTFSGLEAKMKLAAWKRI
;
A
#
# COMPACT_ATOMS: atom_id res chain seq x y z
N MET A 1 16.05 36.79 8.41
CA MET A 1 17.23 37.41 7.76
C MET A 1 17.64 36.66 6.48
N SER A 2 17.77 35.33 6.48
CA SER A 2 18.12 34.49 5.30
C SER A 2 17.36 34.83 3.99
N SER A 3 16.03 34.94 4.03
CA SER A 3 15.20 35.17 2.82
C SER A 3 15.47 36.48 2.07
N TYR A 4 16.00 37.53 2.71
CA TYR A 4 16.28 38.80 2.04
C TYR A 4 17.58 38.72 1.22
N ILE A 5 18.57 38.02 1.78
CA ILE A 5 19.85 37.75 1.12
C ILE A 5 19.61 36.87 -0.11
N ASP A 6 18.82 35.79 0.02
CA ASP A 6 18.45 34.94 -1.13
C ASP A 6 17.78 35.74 -2.24
N LEU A 7 16.82 36.60 -1.90
CA LEU A 7 16.14 37.43 -2.88
C LEU A 7 17.10 38.39 -3.59
N LYS A 8 18.02 39.03 -2.84
CA LYS A 8 19.06 39.90 -3.40
C LYS A 8 19.90 39.14 -4.44
N PHE A 9 20.43 37.98 -4.09
CA PHE A 9 21.27 37.21 -5.00
C PHE A 9 20.49 36.57 -6.16
N ILE A 10 19.21 36.23 -5.99
CA ILE A 10 18.33 35.84 -7.11
C ILE A 10 18.19 36.99 -8.11
N MET A 11 17.99 38.23 -7.63
CA MET A 11 17.92 39.39 -8.52
C MET A 11 19.25 39.65 -9.23
N MET A 12 20.38 39.53 -8.52
CA MET A 12 21.73 39.67 -9.12
C MET A 12 22.04 38.58 -10.15
N LEU A 13 21.57 37.36 -9.93
CA LEU A 13 21.74 36.24 -10.86
C LEU A 13 20.82 36.33 -12.08
N SER A 14 19.68 37.01 -11.95
CA SER A 14 18.63 37.08 -12.98
C SER A 14 19.10 37.45 -14.40
N PRO A 15 20.04 38.38 -14.63
CA PRO A 15 20.50 38.70 -15.99
C PRO A 15 21.21 37.55 -16.69
N ARG A 16 21.72 36.57 -15.92
CA ARG A 16 22.38 35.37 -16.44
C ARG A 16 21.43 34.19 -16.61
N LEU A 17 20.17 34.35 -16.22
CA LEU A 17 19.14 33.34 -16.33
C LEU A 17 18.25 33.65 -17.55
N ASP A 18 18.39 32.82 -18.58
CA ASP A 18 17.56 32.91 -19.77
C ASP A 18 16.06 32.91 -19.41
N LYS A 19 15.34 33.90 -19.94
CA LYS A 19 13.88 34.05 -19.77
C LYS A 19 13.43 34.22 -18.32
N PHE A 20 14.28 34.82 -17.50
CA PHE A 20 13.92 35.12 -16.13
C PHE A 20 12.69 36.02 -16.06
N LYS A 21 11.69 35.56 -15.30
CA LYS A 21 10.45 36.28 -15.02
C LYS A 21 10.05 36.06 -13.57
N LYS A 22 9.73 37.15 -12.87
CA LYS A 22 8.98 37.08 -11.61
C LYS A 22 7.52 36.76 -11.93
N VAL A 23 7.05 35.58 -11.53
CA VAL A 23 5.67 35.14 -11.78
C VAL A 23 4.74 35.79 -10.75
N ARG A 24 5.14 35.74 -9.48
CA ARG A 24 4.49 36.39 -8.34
C ARG A 24 5.50 36.54 -7.21
N ASP A 25 5.08 37.05 -6.06
CA ASP A 25 5.98 37.16 -4.91
C ASP A 25 6.54 35.79 -4.50
N ASN A 26 7.87 35.77 -4.34
CA ASN A 26 8.66 34.59 -4.01
C ASN A 26 8.57 33.42 -5.03
N LEU A 27 8.16 33.67 -6.27
CA LEU A 27 8.15 32.69 -7.35
C LEU A 27 8.73 33.27 -8.65
N PHE A 28 9.80 32.66 -9.14
CA PHE A 28 10.50 33.06 -10.37
C PHE A 28 10.58 31.90 -11.34
N ASN A 29 10.34 32.17 -12.61
CA ASN A 29 10.43 31.20 -13.71
C ASN A 29 11.56 31.59 -14.66
N PHE A 30 12.30 30.60 -15.14
CA PHE A 30 13.41 30.79 -16.08
C PHE A 30 13.74 29.46 -16.76
N ARG A 31 14.55 29.52 -17.81
CA ARG A 31 15.04 28.32 -18.49
C ARG A 31 16.00 27.56 -17.57
N CYS A 32 15.80 26.24 -17.48
CA CYS A 32 16.62 25.39 -16.63
C CYS A 32 18.12 25.47 -17.03
N PRO A 33 19.02 25.93 -16.13
CA PRO A 33 20.46 26.03 -16.42
C PRO A 33 21.13 24.66 -16.58
N TYR A 34 20.54 23.59 -16.04
CA TYR A 34 21.12 22.25 -16.09
C TYR A 34 20.78 21.47 -17.37
N CYS A 35 19.60 21.66 -17.94
CA CYS A 35 19.14 20.88 -19.10
C CYS A 35 18.74 21.73 -20.31
N GLY A 36 18.78 23.06 -20.22
CA GLY A 36 18.42 23.98 -21.30
C GLY A 36 16.94 23.92 -21.72
N ASP A 37 16.12 23.18 -20.97
CA ASP A 37 14.73 22.91 -21.26
C ASP A 37 14.47 22.12 -22.56
N SER A 38 14.23 22.80 -23.68
CA SER A 38 13.86 22.15 -24.94
C SER A 38 14.68 22.76 -26.06
N GLN A 39 15.39 21.90 -26.81
CA GLN A 39 16.08 22.32 -28.04
C GLN A 39 15.08 22.66 -29.16
N LYS A 40 13.93 21.97 -29.21
CA LYS A 40 12.87 22.17 -30.24
C LYS A 40 12.03 23.42 -30.01
N SER A 41 11.81 23.81 -28.76
CA SER A 41 10.96 24.96 -28.43
C SER A 41 11.73 25.94 -27.56
N GLN A 42 12.24 26.98 -28.20
CA GLN A 42 13.04 27.98 -27.51
C GLN A 42 12.22 28.77 -26.49
N SER A 43 10.89 28.84 -26.60
CA SER A 43 9.98 29.55 -25.69
C SER A 43 9.80 28.91 -24.31
N LYS A 44 10.15 27.62 -24.13
CA LYS A 44 9.88 26.90 -22.87
C LYS A 44 10.89 27.24 -21.78
N ALA A 45 10.36 27.59 -20.61
CA ALA A 45 11.08 27.80 -19.36
C ALA A 45 10.39 27.01 -18.24
N ARG A 46 11.01 25.94 -17.74
CA ARG A 46 10.43 25.05 -16.70
C ARG A 46 11.29 24.94 -15.45
N GLY A 47 12.28 25.82 -15.31
CA GLY A 47 12.99 26.06 -14.06
C GLY A 47 12.23 27.05 -13.19
N TYR A 48 12.14 26.76 -11.90
CA TYR A 48 11.49 27.64 -10.93
C TYR A 48 12.34 27.82 -9.68
N PHE A 49 12.49 29.07 -9.24
CA PHE A 49 12.85 29.36 -7.86
C PHE A 49 11.57 29.66 -7.08
N TYR A 50 11.39 29.00 -5.95
CA TYR A 50 10.24 29.18 -5.07
C TYR A 50 10.68 29.18 -3.61
N ARG A 51 10.00 29.96 -2.77
CA ARG A 51 10.27 30.00 -1.33
C ARG A 51 9.50 28.91 -0.59
N LYS A 52 10.17 28.25 0.35
CA LYS A 52 9.54 27.38 1.36
C LYS A 52 10.09 27.76 2.73
N LYS A 53 9.21 28.17 3.65
CA LYS A 53 9.59 28.78 4.94
C LYS A 53 10.49 30.01 4.72
N ASN A 54 11.78 29.94 5.09
CA ASN A 54 12.70 31.07 5.05
C ASN A 54 13.75 30.99 3.93
N ASP A 55 13.71 29.95 3.10
CA ASP A 55 14.75 29.69 2.09
C ASP A 55 14.16 29.49 0.71
N TYR A 56 14.97 29.77 -0.30
CA TYR A 56 14.63 29.53 -1.70
C TYR A 56 15.16 28.18 -2.21
N PHE A 57 14.29 27.50 -2.95
CA PHE A 57 14.54 26.22 -3.56
C PHE A 57 14.37 26.31 -5.07
N TYR A 58 15.02 25.40 -5.77
CA TYR A 58 14.94 25.23 -7.21
C TYR A 58 14.24 23.93 -7.56
N ARG A 59 13.36 23.96 -8.57
CA ARG A 59 12.81 22.77 -9.21
C ARG A 59 12.72 22.95 -10.72
N CYS A 60 13.11 21.91 -11.45
CA CYS A 60 12.87 21.80 -12.88
C CYS A 60 11.74 20.80 -13.16
N HIS A 61 10.70 21.21 -13.89
CA HIS A 61 9.63 20.31 -14.34
C HIS A 61 9.96 19.56 -15.65
N ASN A 62 11.16 19.75 -16.22
CA ASN A 62 11.62 19.02 -17.39
C ASN A 62 12.52 17.83 -17.01
N CYS A 63 13.65 18.09 -16.35
CA CYS A 63 14.59 17.04 -15.95
C CYS A 63 14.39 16.54 -14.50
N GLY A 64 13.40 17.07 -13.78
CA GLY A 64 13.10 16.66 -12.40
C GLY A 64 14.08 17.14 -11.32
N LYS A 65 15.20 17.78 -11.69
CA LYS A 65 16.22 18.25 -10.72
C LYS A 65 15.61 19.23 -9.72
N GLY A 66 15.77 18.92 -8.44
CA GLY A 66 15.42 19.80 -7.31
C GLY A 66 16.63 20.02 -6.40
N THR A 67 16.86 21.26 -5.96
CA THR A 67 17.98 21.60 -5.06
C THR A 67 17.73 22.94 -4.36
N THR A 68 18.68 23.44 -3.57
CA THR A 68 18.59 24.77 -2.93
C THR A 68 19.04 25.87 -3.89
N PHE A 69 18.60 27.11 -3.66
CA PHE A 69 19.08 28.28 -4.42
C PHE A 69 20.61 28.36 -4.44
N GLY A 70 21.27 28.21 -3.28
CA GLY A 70 22.72 28.27 -3.16
C GLY A 70 23.45 27.28 -4.08
N LYS A 71 22.90 26.06 -4.26
CA LYS A 71 23.48 25.06 -5.18
C LYS A 71 23.29 25.38 -6.66
N VAL A 72 22.23 26.13 -7.00
CA VAL A 72 22.08 26.67 -8.36
C VAL A 72 23.04 27.83 -8.58
N LEU A 73 23.19 28.73 -7.59
CA LEU A 73 24.12 29.83 -7.66
C LEU A 73 25.57 29.33 -7.82
N GLU A 74 25.99 28.35 -7.02
CA GLU A 74 27.31 27.70 -7.14
C GLU A 74 27.56 27.12 -8.54
N TYR A 75 26.53 26.53 -9.15
CA TYR A 75 26.64 25.92 -10.49
C TYR A 75 26.78 26.96 -11.61
N ILE A 76 26.12 28.11 -11.50
CA ILE A 76 26.10 29.14 -12.55
C ILE A 76 27.24 30.15 -12.37
N ASP A 77 27.50 30.55 -11.13
CA ASP A 77 28.53 31.52 -10.78
C ASP A 77 29.15 31.17 -9.42
N SER A 78 30.28 30.47 -9.47
CA SER A 78 31.03 30.07 -8.28
C SER A 78 31.66 31.25 -7.53
N GLN A 79 31.88 32.41 -8.19
CA GLN A 79 32.40 33.60 -7.55
C GLN A 79 31.30 34.33 -6.77
N MET A 80 30.14 34.56 -7.40
CA MET A 80 28.97 35.14 -6.72
C MET A 80 28.47 34.24 -5.58
N TYR A 81 28.62 32.92 -5.71
CA TYR A 81 28.34 31.99 -4.62
C TYR A 81 29.23 32.23 -3.38
N LYS A 82 30.52 32.54 -3.54
CA LYS A 82 31.41 32.86 -2.40
C LYS A 82 30.94 34.12 -1.67
N GLU A 83 30.55 35.15 -2.42
CA GLU A 83 29.98 36.39 -1.84
C GLU A 83 28.68 36.12 -1.12
N TYR A 84 27.80 35.31 -1.71
CA TYR A 84 26.54 34.87 -1.11
C TYR A 84 26.75 34.13 0.20
N ILE A 85 27.68 33.18 0.28
CA ILE A 85 28.00 32.48 1.52
C ILE A 85 28.56 33.47 2.56
N MET A 86 29.47 34.36 2.18
CA MET A 86 29.97 35.36 3.12
C MET A 86 28.86 36.26 3.66
N GLU A 87 27.93 36.72 2.82
CA GLU A 87 26.84 37.61 3.27
C GLU A 87 25.77 36.85 4.07
N ARG A 88 25.44 35.63 3.65
CA ARG A 88 24.44 34.77 4.32
C ARG A 88 24.89 34.31 5.71
N TYR A 89 26.19 34.18 5.93
CA TYR A 89 26.79 33.69 7.18
C TYR A 89 27.65 34.73 7.92
N LYS A 90 27.59 36.02 7.53
CA LYS A 90 28.18 37.13 8.31
C LYS A 90 27.19 37.61 9.37
N GLY A 91 27.64 37.60 10.64
CA GLY A 91 26.83 37.91 11.83
C GLY A 91 26.22 36.65 12.46
N ASP A 92 25.63 36.78 13.66
CA ASP A 92 24.92 35.75 14.43
C ASP A 92 23.65 35.22 13.70
N ALA A 93 23.80 34.83 12.43
CA ALA A 93 22.80 34.06 11.73
C ALA A 93 22.68 32.72 12.48
N PRO A 94 21.48 32.34 12.94
CA PRO A 94 21.29 31.06 13.61
C PRO A 94 21.84 30.00 12.68
N LYS A 95 22.82 29.22 13.17
CA LYS A 95 23.32 28.03 12.50
C LYS A 95 22.08 27.27 12.04
N THR A 96 21.79 27.31 10.75
CA THR A 96 20.74 26.47 10.22
C THR A 96 21.33 25.09 10.35
N GLU A 97 20.94 24.38 11.41
CA GLU A 97 21.34 22.99 11.61
C GLU A 97 21.14 22.31 10.26
N THR A 98 22.23 21.73 9.75
CA THR A 98 22.13 20.83 8.60
C THR A 98 20.96 19.92 8.89
N PRO A 99 19.88 19.93 8.09
CA PRO A 99 18.77 19.03 8.34
C PRO A 99 19.38 17.64 8.40
N GLU A 100 19.38 17.05 9.59
CA GLU A 100 19.66 15.64 9.74
C GLU A 100 18.54 14.96 8.97
N PHE A 101 18.86 14.58 7.74
CA PHE A 101 18.07 13.59 7.06
C PHE A 101 18.31 12.28 7.80
N ASN A 102 17.62 12.09 8.93
CA ASN A 102 17.34 10.78 9.47
C ASN A 102 16.39 10.11 8.49
N PHE A 103 16.93 9.71 7.34
CA PHE A 103 16.38 8.58 6.63
C PHE A 103 16.58 7.42 7.61
N GLU A 104 15.51 6.99 8.29
CA GLU A 104 15.55 5.65 8.86
C GLU A 104 15.97 4.75 7.71
N ALA A 105 17.15 4.12 7.82
CA ALA A 105 17.55 3.10 6.87
C ALA A 105 16.35 2.15 6.75
N PRO A 106 15.88 1.83 5.52
CA PRO A 106 14.73 0.97 5.37
C PRO A 106 14.96 -0.26 6.23
N LYS A 107 14.16 -0.41 7.29
CA LYS A 107 14.22 -1.57 8.17
C LYS A 107 13.69 -2.71 7.33
N PHE A 108 14.57 -3.37 6.58
CA PHE A 108 14.22 -4.58 5.85
C PHE A 108 13.71 -5.56 6.92
N LYS A 109 12.41 -5.86 6.91
CA LYS A 109 11.83 -6.89 7.76
C LYS A 109 12.69 -8.14 7.53
N LYS A 110 13.39 -8.62 8.56
CA LYS A 110 14.13 -9.88 8.46
C LYS A 110 13.13 -10.95 8.03
N ILE A 111 13.49 -11.73 7.02
CA ILE A 111 12.64 -12.84 6.58
C ILE A 111 12.51 -13.79 7.78
N ASP A 112 11.27 -14.13 8.13
CA ASP A 112 11.01 -15.06 9.23
C ASP A 112 11.70 -16.40 8.91
N PRO A 113 12.45 -17.01 9.86
CA PRO A 113 13.13 -18.29 9.63
C PRO A 113 12.21 -19.39 9.08
N LYS A 114 10.91 -19.34 9.40
CA LYS A 114 9.91 -20.32 8.91
C LYS A 114 9.67 -20.22 7.40
N LEU A 115 9.99 -19.06 6.79
CA LEU A 115 9.79 -18.75 5.38
C LEU A 115 11.10 -18.65 4.58
N GLU A 116 12.26 -18.76 5.23
CA GLU A 116 13.58 -18.52 4.63
C GLU A 116 13.85 -19.36 3.36
N ASN A 117 13.36 -20.60 3.33
CA ASN A 117 13.54 -21.52 2.22
C ASN A 117 12.46 -21.41 1.13
N LEU A 118 11.54 -20.45 1.23
CA LEU A 118 10.49 -20.24 0.25
C LEU A 118 10.85 -19.10 -0.70
N THR A 119 10.31 -19.13 -1.92
CA THR A 119 10.58 -18.10 -2.92
C THR A 119 9.42 -17.10 -2.97
N PRO A 120 9.60 -15.83 -2.59
CA PRO A 120 8.58 -14.80 -2.76
C PRO A 120 8.11 -14.69 -4.21
N ILE A 121 6.81 -14.45 -4.43
CA ILE A 121 6.22 -14.33 -5.77
C ILE A 121 6.82 -13.14 -6.54
N ASN A 122 7.18 -12.05 -5.86
CA ASN A 122 7.84 -10.90 -6.50
C ASN A 122 9.25 -11.19 -7.04
N LYS A 123 9.91 -12.28 -6.61
CA LYS A 123 11.21 -12.70 -7.14
C LYS A 123 11.11 -13.60 -8.37
N LEU A 124 9.91 -14.08 -8.69
CA LEU A 124 9.67 -14.90 -9.87
C LEU A 124 9.49 -14.00 -11.09
N ASN A 125 9.97 -14.46 -12.26
CA ASN A 125 9.73 -13.73 -13.51
C ASN A 125 8.25 -13.83 -13.92
N GLY A 126 7.79 -12.91 -14.77
CA GLY A 126 6.39 -12.87 -15.25
C GLY A 126 5.94 -14.12 -16.01
N GLY A 127 6.88 -14.90 -16.57
CA GLY A 127 6.57 -16.17 -17.24
C GLY A 127 6.39 -17.36 -16.29
N HIS A 128 6.69 -17.20 -15.00
CA HIS A 128 6.62 -18.32 -14.05
C HIS A 128 5.16 -18.68 -13.72
N PRO A 129 4.75 -19.96 -13.76
CA PRO A 129 3.35 -20.35 -13.52
C PRO A 129 2.76 -19.84 -12.19
N ALA A 130 3.55 -19.87 -11.11
CA ALA A 130 3.11 -19.33 -9.82
C ALA A 130 2.91 -17.81 -9.82
N ARG A 131 3.69 -17.06 -10.62
CA ARG A 131 3.53 -15.62 -10.80
C ARG A 131 2.27 -15.33 -11.62
N GLN A 132 2.11 -16.05 -12.73
CA GLN A 132 0.91 -15.98 -13.58
C GLN A 132 -0.36 -16.34 -12.82
N PHE A 133 -0.31 -17.29 -11.88
CA PHE A 133 -1.47 -17.62 -11.04
C PHE A 133 -1.94 -16.40 -10.24
N VAL A 134 -1.02 -15.72 -9.56
CA VAL A 134 -1.33 -14.55 -8.72
C VAL A 134 -1.82 -13.39 -9.59
N GLU A 135 -1.17 -13.14 -10.73
CA GLU A 135 -1.57 -12.12 -11.71
C GLU A 135 -2.93 -12.41 -12.34
N SER A 136 -3.23 -13.66 -12.68
CA SER A 136 -4.53 -14.07 -13.23
C SER A 136 -5.67 -13.91 -12.24
N ARG A 137 -5.37 -13.83 -10.94
CA ARG A 137 -6.32 -13.51 -9.87
C ARG A 137 -6.41 -12.00 -9.61
N GLN A 138 -5.64 -11.18 -10.33
CA GLN A 138 -5.54 -9.72 -10.18
C GLN A 138 -5.15 -9.27 -8.76
N LEU A 139 -4.43 -10.10 -8.01
CA LEU A 139 -4.00 -9.74 -6.66
C LEU A 139 -3.10 -8.48 -6.70
N PRO A 140 -3.23 -7.52 -5.76
CA PRO A 140 -2.40 -6.31 -5.80
C PRO A 140 -0.90 -6.62 -5.62
N GLU A 141 -0.06 -5.95 -6.42
CA GLU A 141 1.39 -6.26 -6.49
C GLU A 141 2.13 -6.06 -5.16
N GLU A 142 1.61 -5.20 -4.30
CA GLU A 142 2.16 -4.94 -2.96
C GLU A 142 2.20 -6.20 -2.07
N PHE A 143 1.30 -7.16 -2.31
CA PHE A 143 1.29 -8.44 -1.57
C PHE A 143 2.25 -9.47 -2.15
N TYR A 144 2.83 -9.25 -3.34
CA TYR A 144 3.64 -10.27 -4.01
C TYR A 144 4.94 -10.60 -3.27
N SER A 145 5.44 -9.68 -2.45
CA SER A 145 6.60 -9.93 -1.58
C SER A 145 6.27 -10.76 -0.33
N ASP A 146 5.00 -10.86 0.05
CA ASP A 146 4.54 -11.61 1.24
C ASP A 146 3.77 -12.89 0.86
N LEU A 147 3.67 -13.18 -0.44
CA LEU A 147 3.21 -14.45 -0.98
C LEU A 147 4.41 -15.27 -1.44
N TYR A 148 4.38 -16.58 -1.21
CA TYR A 148 5.54 -17.43 -1.48
C TYR A 148 5.18 -18.68 -2.28
N LEU A 149 6.03 -19.05 -3.23
CA LEU A 149 6.02 -20.37 -3.84
C LEU A 149 6.72 -21.36 -2.91
N CYS A 150 6.01 -22.43 -2.55
CA CYS A 150 6.58 -23.62 -1.93
C CYS A 150 6.50 -24.81 -2.91
N PRO A 151 7.61 -25.21 -3.56
CA PRO A 151 7.59 -26.31 -4.53
C PRO A 151 7.26 -27.68 -3.93
N LYS A 152 7.66 -27.91 -2.67
CA LYS A 152 7.47 -29.17 -1.94
C LYS A 152 6.73 -28.89 -0.62
N PHE A 153 5.43 -28.59 -0.74
CA PHE A 153 4.61 -28.12 0.36
C PHE A 153 4.47 -29.15 1.49
N PHE A 154 4.25 -30.44 1.19
CA PHE A 154 4.09 -31.45 2.22
C PHE A 154 5.40 -31.70 2.97
N LYS A 155 6.53 -31.73 2.26
CA LYS A 155 7.85 -31.79 2.88
C LYS A 155 8.12 -30.58 3.78
N TRP A 156 7.82 -29.37 3.33
CA TRP A 156 8.02 -28.15 4.12
C TRP A 156 7.10 -28.08 5.35
N SER A 157 5.84 -28.45 5.18
CA SER A 157 4.81 -28.45 6.23
C SER A 157 4.93 -29.61 7.22
N LYS A 158 5.72 -30.63 6.90
CA LYS A 158 5.81 -31.92 7.64
C LYS A 158 4.47 -32.67 7.72
N ILE A 159 3.51 -32.36 6.85
CA ILE A 159 2.26 -33.11 6.72
C ILE A 159 2.57 -34.42 5.97
N GLN A 160 2.19 -35.56 6.55
CA GLN A 160 2.36 -36.86 5.89
C GLN A 160 1.41 -36.97 4.70
N SER A 161 1.95 -37.14 3.51
CA SER A 161 1.20 -37.32 2.26
C SER A 161 2.03 -38.12 1.27
N GLN A 162 1.37 -38.96 0.46
CA GLN A 162 1.99 -39.69 -0.65
C GLN A 162 2.09 -38.82 -1.92
N GLN A 163 1.48 -37.64 -1.91
CA GLN A 163 1.48 -36.69 -3.02
C GLN A 163 2.31 -35.47 -2.61
N GLU A 164 3.13 -34.97 -3.54
CA GLU A 164 3.83 -33.70 -3.39
C GLU A 164 3.44 -32.78 -4.54
N HIS A 165 2.99 -31.58 -4.22
CA HIS A 165 2.57 -30.59 -5.20
C HIS A 165 2.87 -29.17 -4.70
N PRO A 166 3.21 -28.24 -5.61
CA PRO A 166 3.51 -26.88 -5.22
C PRO A 166 2.27 -26.16 -4.68
N ARG A 167 2.46 -25.28 -3.69
CA ARG A 167 1.40 -24.40 -3.18
C ARG A 167 1.88 -22.98 -3.01
N LEU A 168 0.94 -22.04 -3.16
CA LEU A 168 1.09 -20.65 -2.77
C LEU A 168 0.96 -20.58 -1.25
N VAL A 169 2.03 -20.22 -0.57
CA VAL A 169 2.08 -20.04 0.88
C VAL A 169 1.72 -18.59 1.22
N ILE A 170 0.73 -18.46 2.10
CA ILE A 170 0.21 -17.22 2.65
C ILE A 170 0.53 -17.22 4.16
N PRO A 171 1.51 -16.45 4.64
CA PRO A 171 1.91 -16.43 6.03
C PRO A 171 0.92 -15.64 6.90
N PHE A 172 0.72 -16.07 8.13
CA PHE A 172 -0.10 -15.40 9.13
C PHE A 172 0.84 -14.86 10.20
N ARG A 173 0.78 -13.55 10.39
CA ARG A 173 1.64 -12.80 11.32
C ARG A 173 0.80 -12.25 12.45
N ASP A 174 1.37 -12.27 13.65
CA ASP A 174 0.78 -11.59 14.80
C ASP A 174 1.08 -10.09 14.78
N GLU A 175 0.64 -9.36 15.80
CA GLU A 175 0.80 -7.91 15.92
C GLU A 175 2.27 -7.48 15.94
N SER A 176 3.19 -8.38 16.32
CA SER A 176 4.64 -8.13 16.31
C SER A 176 5.28 -8.40 14.94
N GLY A 177 4.54 -9.01 14.01
CA GLY A 177 5.01 -9.43 12.69
C GLY A 177 5.60 -10.85 12.65
N GLU A 178 5.58 -11.60 13.76
CA GLU A 178 6.10 -12.97 13.81
C GLU A 178 5.14 -13.95 13.12
N VAL A 179 5.67 -14.85 12.28
CA VAL A 179 4.84 -15.86 11.60
C VAL A 179 4.41 -16.94 12.59
N PHE A 180 3.12 -17.04 12.86
CA PHE A 180 2.57 -18.05 13.77
C PHE A 180 1.82 -19.18 13.05
N ALA A 181 1.37 -18.95 11.82
CA ALA A 181 0.72 -19.94 10.96
C ALA A 181 0.98 -19.63 9.49
N ALA A 182 0.64 -20.57 8.61
CA ALA A 182 0.67 -20.35 7.17
C ALA A 182 -0.39 -21.20 6.47
N GLN A 183 -0.99 -20.66 5.41
CA GLN A 183 -1.93 -21.39 4.57
C GLN A 183 -1.30 -21.69 3.21
N GLY A 184 -1.37 -22.94 2.77
CA GLY A 184 -0.99 -23.38 1.44
C GLY A 184 -2.20 -23.48 0.52
N ARG A 185 -2.30 -22.58 -0.44
CA ARG A 185 -3.29 -22.61 -1.52
C ARG A 185 -2.76 -23.42 -2.70
N ALA A 186 -3.51 -24.44 -3.11
CA ALA A 186 -3.23 -25.19 -4.34
C ALA A 186 -3.32 -24.26 -5.56
N PHE A 187 -2.36 -24.39 -6.48
CA PHE A 187 -2.35 -23.67 -7.76
C PHE A 187 -3.34 -24.25 -8.78
N GLY A 188 -3.58 -25.56 -8.72
CA GLY A 188 -4.44 -26.27 -9.66
C GLY A 188 -5.78 -26.69 -9.03
N LYS A 189 -6.18 -27.93 -9.36
CA LYS A 189 -7.44 -28.55 -8.96
C LYS A 189 -7.31 -29.48 -7.75
N GLU A 190 -6.18 -29.44 -7.06
CA GLU A 190 -5.91 -30.31 -5.92
C GLU A 190 -6.87 -30.02 -4.76
N SER A 191 -7.35 -31.09 -4.13
CA SER A 191 -8.24 -31.02 -2.96
C SER A 191 -7.49 -31.51 -1.71
N PRO A 192 -7.55 -30.78 -0.58
CA PRO A 192 -8.28 -29.53 -0.38
C PRO A 192 -7.57 -28.32 -1.03
N LYS A 193 -8.37 -27.34 -1.45
CA LYS A 193 -7.91 -26.07 -2.04
C LYS A 193 -6.92 -25.35 -1.13
N TYR A 194 -7.16 -25.37 0.18
CA TYR A 194 -6.31 -24.77 1.21
C TYR A 194 -5.91 -25.82 2.25
N LEU A 195 -4.64 -25.81 2.64
CA LEU A 195 -4.10 -26.55 3.78
C LEU A 195 -3.52 -25.55 4.75
N THR A 196 -3.73 -25.72 6.06
CA THR A 196 -3.20 -24.79 7.06
C THR A 196 -2.17 -25.48 7.93
N ILE A 197 -1.10 -24.76 8.25
CA ILE A 197 -0.02 -25.16 9.14
C ILE A 197 -0.01 -24.16 10.29
N LYS A 198 -0.02 -24.65 11.51
CA LYS A 198 0.16 -23.84 12.72
C LYS A 198 1.56 -24.08 13.26
N PHE A 199 2.31 -23.01 13.47
CA PHE A 199 3.60 -23.05 14.17
C PHE A 199 3.42 -22.71 15.65
N GLN A 200 2.42 -21.90 15.98
CA GLN A 200 1.97 -21.61 17.32
C GLN A 200 0.45 -21.77 17.38
N ASP A 201 -0.10 -22.08 18.56
CA ASP A 201 -1.54 -22.21 18.72
C ASP A 201 -2.20 -20.84 18.94
N LYS A 202 -2.41 -20.12 17.84
CA LYS A 202 -3.13 -18.84 17.80
C LYS A 202 -4.33 -18.92 16.84
N PRO A 203 -5.36 -18.07 17.03
CA PRO A 203 -6.43 -17.91 16.05
C PRO A 203 -5.88 -17.54 14.67
N LYS A 204 -6.41 -18.17 13.62
CA LYS A 204 -5.93 -17.97 12.24
C LYS A 204 -6.51 -16.68 11.64
N ILE A 205 -6.09 -15.55 12.17
CA ILE A 205 -6.48 -14.23 11.68
C ILE A 205 -5.30 -13.68 10.86
N PHE A 206 -5.56 -13.42 9.58
CA PHE A 206 -4.59 -12.84 8.67
C PHE A 206 -4.72 -11.31 8.67
N GLY A 207 -3.58 -10.61 8.64
CA GLY A 207 -3.52 -9.15 8.57
C GLY A 207 -3.40 -8.42 9.91
N LEU A 208 -3.21 -9.14 11.02
CA LEU A 208 -3.01 -8.52 12.34
C LEU A 208 -1.78 -7.60 12.40
N ASP A 209 -0.77 -7.86 11.57
CA ASP A 209 0.47 -7.07 11.51
C ASP A 209 0.33 -5.77 10.69
N ARG A 210 -0.80 -5.57 10.01
CA ARG A 210 -1.03 -4.43 9.09
C ARG A 210 -2.28 -3.61 9.40
N VAL A 211 -3.25 -4.18 10.13
CA VAL A 211 -4.51 -3.50 10.45
C VAL A 211 -4.27 -2.28 11.36
N ASP A 212 -4.99 -1.21 11.06
CA ASP A 212 -5.06 0.02 11.85
C ASP A 212 -6.37 0.01 12.64
N PHE A 213 -6.29 -0.44 13.90
CA PHE A 213 -7.45 -0.52 14.80
C PHE A 213 -8.01 0.86 15.22
N ALA A 214 -7.36 1.97 14.87
CA ALA A 214 -7.90 3.31 15.10
C ALA A 214 -8.94 3.71 14.05
N LYS A 215 -9.05 2.94 12.95
CA LYS A 215 -10.03 3.12 11.88
C LYS A 215 -11.00 1.95 11.84
N ARG A 216 -12.12 2.13 11.15
CA ARG A 216 -12.98 1.02 10.76
C ARG A 216 -12.15 0.00 9.96
N TYR A 217 -12.35 -1.28 10.25
CA TYR A 217 -11.71 -2.37 9.52
C TYR A 217 -12.75 -3.40 9.07
N TYR A 218 -12.38 -4.11 8.01
CA TYR A 218 -13.24 -5.12 7.40
C TYR A 218 -12.72 -6.52 7.74
N VAL A 219 -13.61 -7.49 7.86
CA VAL A 219 -13.24 -8.88 8.11
C VAL A 219 -13.88 -9.78 7.06
N VAL A 220 -13.05 -10.43 6.25
CA VAL A 220 -13.49 -11.42 5.25
C VAL A 220 -13.18 -12.85 5.67
N GLU A 221 -13.68 -13.84 4.96
CA GLU A 221 -13.38 -15.25 5.22
C GLU A 221 -11.98 -15.66 4.73
N GLY A 222 -11.62 -15.22 3.52
CA GLY A 222 -10.43 -15.64 2.81
C GLY A 222 -9.28 -14.62 2.87
N PRO A 223 -8.02 -15.05 3.08
CA PRO A 223 -6.90 -14.12 3.09
C PRO A 223 -6.65 -13.46 1.73
N LEU A 224 -6.96 -14.12 0.62
CA LEU A 224 -6.85 -13.51 -0.71
C LEU A 224 -7.88 -12.39 -0.91
N ASP A 225 -9.11 -12.58 -0.44
CA ASP A 225 -10.16 -11.56 -0.51
C ASP A 225 -9.78 -10.30 0.27
N SER A 226 -9.11 -10.48 1.41
CA SER A 226 -8.67 -9.35 2.25
C SER A 226 -7.63 -8.45 1.58
N MET A 227 -6.95 -8.95 0.54
CA MET A 227 -5.94 -8.18 -0.19
C MET A 227 -6.57 -7.13 -1.11
N PHE A 228 -7.88 -7.22 -1.39
CA PHE A 228 -8.59 -6.28 -2.27
C PHE A 228 -9.25 -5.11 -1.51
N LEU A 229 -9.22 -5.15 -0.18
CA LEU A 229 -9.85 -4.14 0.67
C LEU A 229 -8.79 -3.45 1.52
N ASP A 230 -8.95 -2.14 1.71
CA ASP A 230 -8.10 -1.40 2.64
C ASP A 230 -8.47 -1.75 4.09
N ASN A 231 -7.47 -1.75 4.96
CA ASN A 231 -7.62 -2.04 6.38
C ASN A 231 -8.44 -3.31 6.68
N CYS A 232 -8.08 -4.44 6.05
CA CYS A 232 -8.87 -5.67 6.11
C CYS A 232 -8.12 -6.87 6.72
N LEU A 233 -8.84 -7.60 7.58
CA LEU A 233 -8.46 -8.88 8.17
C LEU A 233 -9.16 -10.05 7.47
N ALA A 234 -8.62 -11.27 7.61
CA ALA A 234 -9.33 -12.48 7.23
C ALA A 234 -9.33 -13.57 8.30
N VAL A 235 -10.48 -14.21 8.51
CA VAL A 235 -10.67 -15.28 9.53
C VAL A 235 -10.63 -16.67 8.91
N ALA A 236 -9.50 -17.03 8.29
CA ALA A 236 -9.29 -18.24 7.48
C ALA A 236 -9.67 -19.59 8.17
N GLY A 237 -10.97 -19.86 8.28
CA GLY A 237 -11.56 -20.90 9.11
C GLY A 237 -11.33 -20.71 10.62
N ALA A 238 -11.19 -19.46 11.09
CA ALA A 238 -11.20 -19.12 12.51
C ALA A 238 -12.61 -18.70 12.94
N ASP A 239 -12.91 -18.80 14.23
CA ASP A 239 -14.18 -18.29 14.74
C ASP A 239 -14.13 -16.76 14.86
N PHE A 240 -15.18 -16.08 14.42
CA PHE A 240 -15.35 -14.62 14.50
C PHE A 240 -15.29 -14.10 15.96
N ARG A 241 -15.54 -14.95 16.95
CA ARG A 241 -15.37 -14.63 18.37
C ARG A 241 -13.95 -14.25 18.79
N TYR A 242 -12.94 -14.62 17.99
CA TYR A 242 -11.54 -14.28 18.25
C TYR A 242 -11.12 -12.95 17.61
N LEU A 243 -12.05 -12.25 16.96
CA LEU A 243 -11.74 -10.95 16.38
C LEU A 243 -11.33 -9.95 17.47
N PRO A 244 -10.30 -9.13 17.22
CA PRO A 244 -10.02 -7.99 18.07
C PRO A 244 -11.26 -7.10 18.20
N PRO A 245 -11.41 -6.38 19.33
CA PRO A 245 -12.48 -5.40 19.49
C PRO A 245 -12.21 -4.17 18.61
N GLY A 246 -13.26 -3.59 18.05
CA GLY A 246 -13.19 -2.35 17.29
C GLY A 246 -14.35 -2.16 16.34
N ASP A 247 -14.36 -1.04 15.62
CA ASP A 247 -15.38 -0.73 14.62
C ASP A 247 -15.18 -1.61 13.38
N THR A 248 -16.03 -2.65 13.26
CA THR A 248 -15.80 -3.77 12.33
C THR A 248 -17.02 -4.05 11.47
N THR A 249 -16.79 -4.25 10.17
CA THR A 249 -17.78 -4.81 9.26
C THR A 249 -17.37 -6.20 8.79
N ILE A 250 -18.24 -7.20 9.00
CA ILE A 250 -18.00 -8.58 8.58
C ILE A 250 -18.54 -8.81 7.16
N ILE A 251 -17.72 -9.43 6.32
CA ILE A 251 -18.03 -9.72 4.93
C ILE A 251 -17.89 -11.22 4.71
N LEU A 252 -19.03 -11.89 4.48
CA LEU A 252 -19.08 -13.32 4.18
C LEU A 252 -19.26 -13.55 2.68
N ASP A 253 -18.99 -14.77 2.24
CA ASP A 253 -19.21 -15.19 0.85
C ASP A 253 -20.68 -14.96 0.45
N ASN A 254 -20.91 -14.54 -0.78
CA ASN A 254 -22.21 -14.32 -1.39
C ASN A 254 -22.88 -15.65 -1.79
N GLU A 255 -23.26 -16.44 -0.79
CA GLU A 255 -23.89 -17.74 -0.99
C GLU A 255 -25.30 -17.80 -0.36
N PRO A 256 -26.33 -17.19 -0.98
CA PRO A 256 -27.69 -17.09 -0.43
C PRO A 256 -28.39 -18.42 -0.21
N ARG A 257 -27.83 -19.52 -0.74
CA ARG A 257 -28.36 -20.88 -0.60
C ARG A 257 -27.54 -21.76 0.36
N SER A 258 -26.41 -21.26 0.86
CA SER A 258 -25.57 -21.98 1.81
C SER A 258 -26.17 -21.89 3.22
N ARG A 259 -26.65 -23.02 3.74
CA ARG A 259 -27.20 -23.10 5.11
C ARG A 259 -26.17 -22.72 6.16
N GLU A 260 -24.89 -23.02 5.91
CA GLU A 260 -23.79 -22.71 6.83
C GLU A 260 -23.55 -21.20 6.91
N ILE A 261 -23.46 -20.53 5.74
CA ILE A 261 -23.29 -19.08 5.67
C ILE A 261 -24.49 -18.35 6.27
N ILE A 262 -25.72 -18.76 5.94
CA ILE A 262 -26.94 -18.14 6.53
C ILE A 262 -26.93 -18.28 8.05
N LYS A 263 -26.65 -19.48 8.58
CA LYS A 263 -26.59 -19.71 10.04
C LYS A 263 -25.50 -18.85 10.70
N GLN A 264 -24.39 -18.66 10.00
CA GLN A 264 -23.30 -17.83 10.46
C GLN A 264 -23.70 -16.34 10.48
N MET A 265 -24.34 -15.84 9.42
CA MET A 265 -24.90 -14.48 9.39
C MET A 265 -25.92 -14.26 10.52
N GLU A 266 -26.87 -15.19 10.72
CA GLU A 266 -27.86 -15.10 11.80
C GLU A 266 -27.20 -15.02 13.19
N ARG A 267 -26.14 -15.79 13.42
CA ARG A 267 -25.35 -15.74 14.65
C ARG A 267 -24.62 -14.40 14.82
N LEU A 268 -23.99 -13.89 13.78
CA LEU A 268 -23.27 -12.62 13.82
C LEU A 268 -24.22 -11.44 14.07
N ILE A 269 -25.40 -11.44 13.45
CA ILE A 269 -26.46 -10.45 13.70
C ILE A 269 -26.91 -10.51 15.17
N HIS A 270 -27.09 -11.70 15.73
CA HIS A 270 -27.43 -11.86 17.14
C HIS A 270 -26.33 -11.36 18.07
N GLN A 271 -25.08 -11.42 17.64
CA GLN A 271 -23.91 -10.89 18.35
C GLN A 271 -23.69 -9.39 18.11
N GLU A 272 -24.67 -8.71 17.50
CA GLU A 272 -24.65 -7.26 17.24
C GLU A 272 -23.52 -6.80 16.31
N HIS A 273 -22.97 -7.70 15.49
CA HIS A 273 -22.02 -7.33 14.45
C HIS A 273 -22.70 -6.65 13.26
N GLU A 274 -22.01 -5.67 12.66
CA GLU A 274 -22.30 -5.19 11.32
C GLU A 274 -21.81 -6.21 10.29
N LEU A 275 -22.63 -6.50 9.28
CA LEU A 275 -22.23 -7.35 8.17
C LEU A 275 -22.77 -6.88 6.82
N VAL A 276 -22.10 -7.29 5.76
CA VAL A 276 -22.54 -7.07 4.39
C VAL A 276 -23.61 -8.08 4.01
N ILE A 277 -24.71 -7.58 3.45
CA ILE A 277 -25.72 -8.41 2.77
C ILE A 277 -25.73 -7.99 1.32
N TRP A 278 -25.11 -8.80 0.47
CA TRP A 278 -24.88 -8.47 -0.93
C TRP A 278 -26.18 -8.13 -1.69
N PRO A 279 -26.17 -7.10 -2.55
CA PRO A 279 -27.33 -6.78 -3.37
C PRO A 279 -27.54 -7.86 -4.45
N THR A 280 -28.78 -8.00 -4.93
CA THR A 280 -29.14 -8.98 -5.98
C THR A 280 -28.40 -8.79 -7.29
N THR A 281 -27.80 -7.61 -7.51
CA THR A 281 -26.97 -7.29 -8.67
C THR A 281 -25.61 -7.98 -8.64
N ILE A 282 -25.15 -8.45 -7.47
CA ILE A 282 -23.89 -9.17 -7.31
C ILE A 282 -24.18 -10.67 -7.30
N THR A 283 -23.65 -11.36 -8.31
CA THR A 283 -23.83 -12.81 -8.49
C THR A 283 -22.55 -13.61 -8.22
N GLN A 284 -21.42 -12.91 -8.10
CA GLN A 284 -20.11 -13.51 -7.82
C GLN A 284 -20.06 -14.01 -6.38
N LYS A 285 -19.34 -15.11 -6.15
CA LYS A 285 -19.29 -15.81 -4.87
C LYS A 285 -18.50 -15.04 -3.82
N ASP A 286 -17.32 -14.56 -4.17
CA ASP A 286 -16.40 -13.87 -3.25
C ASP A 286 -15.86 -12.58 -3.89
N ILE A 287 -15.09 -11.79 -3.13
CA ILE A 287 -14.55 -10.50 -3.61
C ILE A 287 -13.59 -10.74 -4.76
N ASN A 288 -12.77 -11.79 -4.71
CA ASN A 288 -11.86 -12.07 -5.81
C ASN A 288 -12.61 -12.38 -7.11
N ASP A 289 -13.69 -13.16 -7.06
CA ASP A 289 -14.56 -13.40 -8.21
C ASP A 289 -15.21 -12.09 -8.71
N MET A 290 -15.57 -11.15 -7.83
CA MET A 290 -16.06 -9.80 -8.20
C MET A 290 -15.01 -9.01 -8.98
N VAL A 291 -13.77 -8.98 -8.51
CA VAL A 291 -12.66 -8.31 -9.20
C VAL A 291 -12.42 -8.94 -10.57
N LEU A 292 -12.43 -10.27 -10.66
CA LEU A 292 -12.26 -10.99 -11.93
C LEU A 292 -13.40 -10.74 -12.92
N ALA A 293 -14.60 -10.47 -12.42
CA ALA A 293 -15.75 -10.07 -13.23
C ALA A 293 -15.73 -8.59 -13.64
N GLY A 294 -14.74 -7.81 -13.19
CA GLY A 294 -14.61 -6.38 -13.48
C GLY A 294 -15.58 -5.50 -12.69
N VAL A 295 -16.02 -5.95 -11.51
CA VAL A 295 -16.82 -5.12 -10.61
C VAL A 295 -15.93 -4.00 -10.04
N GLU A 296 -16.22 -2.76 -10.42
CA GLU A 296 -15.59 -1.57 -9.87
C GLU A 296 -16.26 -1.15 -8.56
N ASP A 297 -15.59 -0.30 -7.77
CA ASP A 297 -16.12 0.30 -6.54
C ASP A 297 -16.64 -0.70 -5.48
N ILE A 298 -15.98 -1.87 -5.35
CA ILE A 298 -16.34 -2.92 -4.37
C ILE A 298 -16.48 -2.36 -2.95
N GLN A 299 -15.60 -1.43 -2.56
CA GLN A 299 -15.66 -0.77 -1.26
C GLN A 299 -16.98 -0.02 -1.06
N THR A 300 -17.41 0.76 -2.06
CA THR A 300 -18.69 1.49 -2.01
C THR A 300 -19.89 0.55 -1.99
N ILE A 301 -19.81 -0.59 -2.69
CA ILE A 301 -20.84 -1.63 -2.63
C ILE A 301 -20.94 -2.19 -1.21
N ILE A 302 -19.80 -2.51 -0.58
CA ILE A 302 -19.73 -2.98 0.80
C ILE A 302 -20.35 -1.95 1.75
N ASP A 303 -19.92 -0.69 1.67
CA ASP A 303 -20.37 0.36 2.58
C ASP A 303 -21.89 0.61 2.46
N ASN A 304 -22.44 0.60 1.24
CA ASN A 304 -23.87 0.79 0.99
C ASN A 304 -24.73 -0.43 1.36
N ASN A 305 -24.13 -1.60 1.56
CA ASN A 305 -24.83 -2.85 1.89
C ASN A 305 -24.41 -3.43 3.23
N THR A 306 -23.89 -2.58 4.12
CA THR A 306 -23.55 -2.93 5.50
C THR A 306 -24.76 -2.66 6.41
N PHE A 307 -25.19 -3.69 7.15
CA PHE A 307 -26.37 -3.62 8.01
C PHE A 307 -26.09 -4.25 9.37
N SER A 308 -26.85 -3.83 10.39
CA SER A 308 -26.84 -4.43 11.73
C SER A 308 -28.26 -4.58 12.29
N GLY A 309 -28.38 -5.28 13.42
CA GLY A 309 -29.61 -5.37 14.20
C GLY A 309 -30.83 -5.86 13.41
N LEU A 310 -31.97 -5.19 13.58
CA LEU A 310 -33.23 -5.60 12.95
C LEU A 310 -33.23 -5.44 11.42
N GLU A 311 -32.56 -4.40 10.93
CA GLU A 311 -32.44 -4.17 9.48
C GLU A 311 -31.68 -5.32 8.80
N ALA A 312 -30.56 -5.74 9.38
CA ALA A 312 -29.82 -6.90 8.89
C ALA A 312 -30.67 -8.17 8.89
N LYS A 313 -31.50 -8.42 9.92
CA LYS A 313 -32.42 -9.58 9.95
C LYS A 313 -33.42 -9.53 8.79
N MET A 314 -33.99 -8.37 8.51
CA MET A 314 -34.96 -8.19 7.42
C MET A 314 -34.31 -8.39 6.04
N LYS A 315 -33.14 -7.76 5.83
CA LYS A 315 -32.36 -7.89 4.58
C LYS A 315 -31.92 -9.33 4.34
N LEU A 316 -31.44 -10.03 5.38
CA LEU A 316 -31.03 -11.44 5.29
C LEU A 316 -32.21 -12.35 4.94
N ALA A 317 -33.40 -12.07 5.50
CA ALA A 317 -34.60 -12.83 5.20
C ALA A 317 -35.06 -12.67 3.74
N ALA A 318 -34.81 -11.52 3.12
CA ALA A 318 -35.02 -11.31 1.69
C ALA A 318 -33.93 -11.98 0.85
N TRP A 319 -32.67 -11.82 1.24
CA TRP A 319 -31.51 -12.35 0.52
C TRP A 319 -31.52 -13.88 0.40
N LYS A 320 -31.91 -14.61 1.47
CA LYS A 320 -32.01 -16.08 1.45
C LYS A 320 -33.14 -16.66 0.58
N ARG A 321 -33.97 -15.81 -0.04
CA ARG A 321 -35.05 -16.22 -0.95
C ARG A 321 -34.64 -16.19 -2.44
N ILE A 322 -33.45 -15.68 -2.74
CA ILE A 322 -32.84 -15.64 -4.09
C ILE A 322 -32.30 -17.04 -4.43
#